data_AF-A0A3D3B291-F1
#
_entry.id   AF-A0A3D3B291-F1
#
_cell.length_a   1.000
_cell.length_b   1.000
_cell.length_c   1.000
_cell.angle_alpha   90.00
_cell.angle_beta   90.00
_cell.angle_gamma   90.00
#
_symmetry.space_group_name_H-M   'P 1'
#
loop_
_entity.id
_entity.type
_entity.pdbx_description
1 polymer ?
#
loop_
_entity_poly.entity_id
_entity_poly.type
_entity_poly.pdbx_seq_one_letter_code
_entity_poly.pdbx_strand_id
1 'polypeptide(L)'
;MTVALRKPHELESAPLETAGVAAGRRHGRGAQTNRSGRYEPIAYEPTDDGWESLAELEALATEVQEVPARRIITKNESPDIGFDRSINP
;
A
#
# COMPACT_ATOMS: atom_id res chain seq x y z
N MET A 1 -11.76 26.80 -16.21
CA MET A 1 -10.35 26.43 -16.48
C MET A 1 -10.19 24.98 -16.12
N THR A 2 -10.07 24.11 -17.11
CA THR A 2 -9.98 22.65 -16.91
C THR A 2 -8.53 22.29 -16.66
N VAL A 3 -8.18 21.97 -15.42
CA VAL A 3 -6.86 21.42 -15.10
C VAL A 3 -6.87 19.97 -15.56
N ALA A 4 -6.30 19.71 -16.72
CA ALA A 4 -6.01 18.35 -17.16
C ALA A 4 -4.96 17.77 -16.20
N LEU A 5 -5.36 16.78 -15.38
CA LEU A 5 -4.41 15.98 -14.60
C LEU A 5 -3.50 15.25 -15.59
N ARG A 6 -2.26 15.73 -15.71
CA ARG A 6 -1.20 15.05 -16.44
C ARG A 6 -0.96 13.70 -15.77
N LYS A 7 -1.05 12.60 -16.51
CA LYS A 7 -0.56 11.31 -16.01
C LYS A 7 0.96 11.44 -15.85
N PRO A 8 1.54 11.15 -14.67
CA PRO A 8 2.98 11.17 -14.51
C PRO A 8 3.60 10.14 -15.46
N HIS A 9 4.64 10.55 -16.18
CA HIS A 9 5.43 9.68 -17.04
C HIS A 9 6.16 8.65 -16.17
N GLU A 10 6.38 7.41 -16.64
CA GLU A 10 7.05 6.33 -15.87
C GLU A 10 8.42 6.73 -15.30
N LEU A 11 9.04 7.78 -15.85
CA LEU A 11 10.35 8.29 -15.47
C LEU A 11 10.30 9.55 -14.58
N GLU A 12 9.11 10.04 -14.22
CA GLU A 12 8.94 11.20 -13.33
C GLU A 12 8.69 10.71 -11.88
N SER A 13 9.44 9.71 -11.45
CA SER A 13 9.63 9.43 -10.03
C SER A 13 10.46 10.57 -9.46
N ALA A 14 9.85 11.43 -8.64
CA ALA A 14 10.60 12.25 -7.70
C ALA A 14 11.68 11.34 -7.06
N PRO A 15 12.92 11.84 -6.90
CA PRO A 15 14.04 11.00 -6.54
C PRO A 15 13.66 10.14 -5.33
N LEU A 16 13.98 8.85 -5.41
CA LEU A 16 13.82 7.85 -4.33
C LEU A 16 14.51 8.26 -3.02
N GLU A 17 15.21 9.39 -3.01
CA GLU A 17 15.92 10.02 -1.91
C GLU A 17 15.06 10.28 -0.66
N THR A 18 13.73 10.09 -0.68
CA THR A 18 12.93 10.20 0.54
C THR A 18 11.70 9.30 0.50
N ALA A 19 11.91 7.97 0.65
CA ALA A 19 10.90 7.01 1.14
C ALA A 19 9.47 7.15 0.56
N GLY A 20 9.40 7.50 -0.72
CA GLY A 20 8.17 7.63 -1.48
C GLY A 20 7.87 6.34 -2.24
N VAL A 21 6.59 5.99 -2.37
CA VAL A 21 6.17 4.87 -3.21
C VAL A 21 6.38 5.25 -4.67
N ALA A 22 7.15 4.45 -5.41
CA ALA A 22 7.39 4.63 -6.84
C ALA A 22 6.07 4.76 -7.61
N ALA A 23 6.02 5.60 -8.65
CA ALA A 23 4.77 5.93 -9.34
C ALA A 23 4.01 4.69 -9.84
N GLY A 24 4.72 3.70 -10.39
CA GLY A 24 4.13 2.42 -10.84
C GLY A 24 3.64 1.50 -9.71
N ARG A 25 3.99 1.78 -8.45
CA ARG A 25 3.60 1.01 -7.25
C ARG A 25 2.50 1.70 -6.42
N ARG A 26 2.08 2.91 -6.79
CA ARG A 26 1.03 3.65 -6.05
C ARG A 26 -0.33 3.03 -6.35
N HIS A 27 -0.87 2.24 -5.44
CA HIS A 27 -2.31 2.00 -5.42
C HIS A 27 -3.00 3.34 -5.13
N GLY A 28 -4.12 3.63 -5.79
CA GLY A 28 -4.84 4.91 -5.67
C GLY A 28 -5.37 5.25 -4.26
N ARG A 29 -5.05 4.44 -3.25
CA ARG A 29 -5.38 4.62 -1.83
C ARG A 29 -4.08 4.55 -1.01
N GLY A 30 -3.90 5.49 -0.09
CA GLY A 30 -2.75 5.55 0.81
C GLY A 30 -1.89 6.81 0.64
N ALA A 31 -0.96 7.02 1.57
CA ALA A 31 0.01 8.10 1.51
C ALA A 31 1.11 7.77 0.49
N GLN A 32 1.47 8.74 -0.36
CA GLN A 32 2.50 8.54 -1.38
C GLN A 32 3.93 8.57 -0.80
N THR A 33 4.09 9.12 0.40
CA THR A 33 5.36 9.31 1.10
C THR A 33 5.14 9.22 2.61
N ASN A 34 6.12 8.74 3.35
CA ASN A 34 6.15 8.78 4.82
C ASN A 34 6.91 10.00 5.39
N ARG A 35 7.26 10.98 4.55
CA ARG A 35 8.04 12.16 4.94
C ARG A 35 7.30 12.97 6.01
N SER A 36 8.01 13.33 7.08
CA SER A 36 7.50 14.24 8.11
C SER A 36 7.06 15.59 7.53
N GLY A 37 5.97 16.13 8.09
CA GLY A 37 5.43 17.43 7.70
C GLY A 37 6.42 18.58 7.98
N ARG A 38 6.25 19.70 7.27
CA ARG A 38 7.16 20.87 7.37
C ARG A 38 7.29 21.42 8.79
N TYR A 39 6.23 21.35 9.59
CA TYR A 39 6.15 21.94 10.92
C TYR A 39 6.21 20.89 12.03
N GLU A 40 6.57 19.64 11.69
CA GLU A 40 6.73 18.60 12.69
C GLU A 40 8.03 18.82 13.48
N PRO A 41 8.00 18.73 14.82
CA PRO A 41 9.20 18.87 15.65
C PRO A 41 10.13 17.65 15.56
N ILE A 42 9.63 16.53 15.03
CA ILE A 42 10.35 15.26 14.94
C ILE A 42 10.31 14.76 13.48
N ALA A 43 11.47 14.34 12.98
CA ALA A 43 11.62 13.67 11.71
C ALA A 43 12.06 12.22 11.92
N TYR A 44 11.72 11.35 10.97
CA TYR A 44 12.11 9.94 10.98
C TYR A 44 12.93 9.64 9.73
N GLU A 45 14.01 8.87 9.93
CA GLU A 45 14.88 8.41 8.85
C GLU A 45 14.78 6.88 8.73
N PRO A 46 14.80 6.33 7.51
CA PRO A 46 14.82 4.89 7.31
C PRO A 46 16.11 4.32 7.90
N THR A 47 16.00 3.32 8.76
CA THR A 47 17.14 2.59 9.33
C THR A 47 16.91 1.11 9.11
N ASP A 48 17.95 0.39 8.71
CA ASP A 48 17.89 -1.06 8.58
C ASP A 48 17.98 -1.69 9.98
N ASP A 49 17.09 -2.65 10.25
CA ASP A 49 16.98 -3.40 11.50
C ASP A 49 17.73 -4.74 11.46
N GLY A 50 18.55 -4.97 10.43
CA GLY A 50 19.30 -6.20 10.20
C GLY A 50 18.55 -7.23 9.32
N TRP A 51 17.41 -6.83 8.74
CA TRP A 51 16.56 -7.68 7.90
C TRP A 51 16.52 -7.22 6.44
N GLU A 52 17.45 -6.37 6.02
CA GLU A 52 17.53 -5.84 4.64
C GLU A 52 16.25 -5.08 4.24
N SER A 53 15.58 -4.47 5.22
CA SER A 53 14.29 -3.78 5.04
C SER A 53 14.37 -2.54 4.14
N LEU A 54 15.59 -2.04 3.90
CA LEU A 54 15.86 -0.92 3.00
C LEU A 54 16.31 -1.34 1.60
N ALA A 55 16.39 -2.64 1.30
CA ALA A 55 16.76 -3.11 -0.03
C ALA A 55 15.70 -2.71 -1.08
N GLU A 56 16.12 -2.63 -2.34
CA GLU A 56 15.21 -2.36 -3.44
C GLU A 56 14.25 -3.54 -3.61
N LEU A 57 12.98 -3.33 -3.25
CA LEU A 57 11.93 -4.34 -3.40
C LEU A 57 11.26 -4.22 -4.77
N GLU A 58 11.06 -5.36 -5.42
CA GLU A 58 10.22 -5.46 -6.61
C GLU A 58 8.79 -4.98 -6.32
N ALA A 59 8.04 -4.67 -7.39
CA ALA A 59 6.63 -4.33 -7.25
C ALA A 59 5.87 -5.51 -6.62
N LEU A 60 5.02 -5.21 -5.62
CA LEU A 60 4.17 -6.23 -5.01
C LEU A 60 3.26 -6.83 -6.08
N ALA A 61 3.47 -8.10 -6.40
CA ALA A 61 2.60 -8.82 -7.32
C ALA A 61 1.29 -9.16 -6.60
N THR A 62 0.17 -8.77 -7.19
CA THR A 62 -1.14 -9.28 -6.75
C THR A 62 -1.31 -10.68 -7.33
N GLU A 63 -1.33 -11.68 -6.46
CA GLU A 63 -1.69 -13.05 -6.85
C GLU A 63 -3.19 -13.27 -6.64
N VAL A 64 -3.88 -13.74 -7.68
CA VAL A 64 -5.28 -14.16 -7.58
C VAL A 64 -5.31 -15.68 -7.56
N GLN A 65 -5.74 -16.26 -6.44
CA GLN A 65 -5.90 -17.70 -6.29
C GLN A 65 -7.38 -18.07 -6.34
N GLU A 66 -7.74 -19.00 -7.22
CA GLU A 66 -9.08 -19.58 -7.25
C GLU A 66 -9.22 -20.62 -6.13
N VAL A 67 -9.96 -20.29 -5.09
CA VAL A 67 -10.23 -21.20 -3.97
C VAL A 67 -11.53 -21.96 -4.23
N PRO A 68 -11.52 -23.31 -4.27
CA PRO A 68 -12.74 -24.09 -4.45
C PRO A 68 -13.62 -24.06 -3.19
N ALA A 69 -14.49 -23.06 -3.10
CA ALA A 69 -15.44 -22.91 -2.01
C ALA A 69 -16.74 -23.67 -2.31
N ARG A 70 -17.22 -24.48 -1.36
CA ARG A 70 -18.56 -25.11 -1.45
C ARG A 70 -19.71 -24.11 -1.21
N ARG A 71 -19.42 -22.99 -0.56
CA ARG A 71 -20.40 -21.95 -0.19
C ARG A 71 -19.73 -20.58 -0.26
N ILE A 72 -20.45 -19.61 -0.82
CA ILE A 72 -20.03 -18.20 -0.89
C ILE A 72 -20.13 -17.48 0.46
N ILE A 73 -20.95 -18.00 1.38
CA ILE A 73 -21.12 -17.46 2.74
C ILE A 73 -20.38 -18.34 3.74
N THR A 74 -19.42 -17.76 4.45
CA THR A 74 -18.71 -18.38 5.58
C THR A 74 -19.30 -17.89 6.90
N LYS A 75 -19.32 -18.75 7.93
CA LYS A 75 -19.76 -18.38 9.27
C LYS A 75 -18.57 -18.11 10.20
N ASN A 76 -18.69 -17.11 11.06
CA ASN A 76 -17.70 -16.79 12.10
C ASN A 76 -18.38 -16.76 13.48
N GLU A 77 -17.77 -17.40 14.47
CA GLU A 77 -18.27 -17.47 15.85
C GLU A 77 -17.43 -16.62 16.82
N SER A 78 -16.52 -15.80 16.29
CA SER A 78 -15.67 -14.91 17.10
C SER A 78 -16.54 -13.87 17.82
N PRO A 79 -16.29 -13.63 19.13
CA PRO A 79 -16.98 -12.60 19.89
C PRO A 79 -16.55 -11.18 19.50
N ASP A 80 -15.42 -11.03 18.81
CA ASP A 80 -14.82 -9.75 18.44
C ASP A 80 -15.39 -9.18 17.14
N ILE A 81 -16.22 -9.94 16.44
CA ILE A 81 -16.79 -9.59 15.14
C ILE A 81 -18.30 -9.44 15.28
N GLY A 82 -18.83 -8.25 14.99
CA GLY A 82 -20.25 -7.93 15.14
C GLY A 82 -21.19 -8.59 14.12
N PHE A 83 -20.74 -9.59 13.37
CA PHE A 83 -21.53 -10.31 12.36
C PHE A 83 -21.12 -11.79 12.32
N ASP A 84 -22.10 -12.67 12.07
CA ASP A 84 -21.90 -14.12 12.03
C ASP A 84 -21.57 -14.65 10.62
N ARG A 85 -21.66 -13.81 9.57
CA ARG A 85 -21.56 -14.23 8.16
C ARG A 85 -20.73 -13.27 7.30
N SER A 86 -19.84 -13.80 6.47
CA SER A 86 -19.07 -13.05 5.48
C SER A 86 -19.18 -13.64 4.07
N ILE A 87 -19.04 -12.79 3.06
CA ILE A 87 -18.86 -13.19 1.67
C ILE A 87 -17.36 -13.25 1.41
N ASN A 88 -16.88 -14.40 0.92
CA ASN A 88 -15.51 -14.52 0.42
C ASN A 88 -15.57 -14.40 -1.11
N PRO A 89 -15.26 -13.22 -1.69
CA PRO A 89 -15.29 -13.03 -3.14
C PRO A 89 -14.25 -13.86 -3.87
#